data_AF-A0A381VIF3-F1
#
_entry.id   AF-A0A381VIF3-F1
#
_cell.length_a   1.000
_cell.length_b   1.000
_cell.length_c   1.000
_cell.angle_alpha   90.00
_cell.angle_beta   90.00
_cell.angle_gamma   90.00
#
_symmetry.space_group_name_H-M   'P 1'
#
loop_
_entity.id
_entity.type
_entity.pdbx_description
1 polymer ?
#
loop_
_entity_poly.entity_id
_entity_poly.type
_entity_poly.pdbx_seq_one_letter_code
_entity_poly.pdbx_strand_id
1 'polypeptide(L)'
;MIIGVVKEIHHGERRVAMAPSVVKQCIKSGHSVLVEHGAGVIANFTDEQYQDSGAEIVQSAHKVWEQADVILKIRPPEEEVKEIEEGEEEENLETGRHE
;
A
#
# COMPACT_ATOMS: atom_id res chain seq x y z
N MET A 1 7.38 19.56 -7.11
CA MET A 1 7.85 18.29 -6.53
C MET A 1 6.70 17.32 -6.53
N ILE A 2 7.00 16.04 -6.75
CA ILE A 2 6.07 14.93 -6.78
C ILE A 2 6.15 14.21 -5.44
N ILE A 3 5.04 14.18 -4.71
CA ILE A 3 4.90 13.49 -3.43
C ILE A 3 4.19 12.17 -3.68
N GLY A 4 4.81 11.06 -3.31
CA GLY A 4 4.25 9.72 -3.43
C GLY A 4 3.66 9.23 -2.11
N VAL A 5 2.45 8.70 -2.16
CA VAL A 5 1.77 8.04 -1.03
C VAL A 5 1.52 6.59 -1.43
N VAL A 6 2.22 5.66 -0.79
CA VAL A 6 2.10 4.23 -1.07
C VAL A 6 1.23 3.53 -0.01
N LYS A 7 0.66 2.40 -0.38
CA LYS A 7 -0.11 1.54 0.51
C LYS A 7 0.79 1.00 1.64
N GLU A 8 0.20 0.85 2.82
CA GLU A 8 0.86 0.14 3.92
C GLU A 8 0.66 -1.36 3.76
N ILE A 9 1.76 -2.11 3.85
CA ILE A 9 1.79 -3.58 3.72
C ILE A 9 1.95 -4.29 5.06
N HIS A 10 2.32 -3.56 6.12
CA HIS A 10 2.54 -4.14 7.43
C HIS A 10 1.23 -4.66 8.03
N HIS A 11 1.22 -5.91 8.49
CA HIS A 11 0.04 -6.53 9.05
C HIS A 11 -0.53 -5.71 10.23
N GLY A 12 -1.82 -5.40 10.17
CA GLY A 12 -2.52 -4.61 11.20
C GLY A 12 -2.33 -3.08 11.10
N GLU A 13 -1.52 -2.57 10.16
CA GLU A 13 -1.49 -1.13 9.87
C GLU A 13 -2.74 -0.73 9.09
N ARG A 14 -3.48 0.23 9.64
CA ARG A 14 -4.76 0.69 9.11
C ARG A 14 -4.73 2.15 8.66
N ARG A 15 -3.62 2.84 8.88
CA ARG A 15 -3.43 4.25 8.54
C ARG A 15 -2.85 4.37 7.15
N VAL A 16 -2.93 5.60 6.62
CA VAL A 16 -2.27 6.04 5.40
C VAL A 16 -1.50 7.31 5.72
N ALA A 17 -0.35 7.52 5.07
CA ALA A 17 0.56 8.60 5.38
C ALA A 17 0.01 10.01 5.08
N MET A 18 -1.02 10.10 4.22
CA MET A 18 -1.61 11.37 3.82
C MET A 18 -3.12 11.22 3.59
N ALA A 19 -3.92 12.05 4.24
CA ALA A 19 -5.37 12.12 4.01
C ALA A 19 -5.70 13.03 2.80
N PRO A 20 -6.87 12.84 2.14
CA PRO A 20 -7.29 13.68 1.01
C PRO A 20 -7.32 15.20 1.32
N SER A 21 -7.67 15.57 2.55
CA SER A 21 -7.64 16.98 2.99
C SER A 21 -6.24 17.60 2.98
N VAL A 22 -5.20 16.80 3.17
CA VAL A 22 -3.80 17.22 3.11
C VAL A 22 -3.31 17.23 1.66
N VAL A 23 -3.74 16.28 0.82
CA VAL A 23 -3.50 16.29 -0.63
C VAL A 23 -3.90 17.64 -1.22
N LYS A 24 -5.11 18.10 -0.94
CA LYS A 24 -5.62 19.39 -1.44
C LYS A 24 -4.73 20.58 -1.07
N GLN A 25 -4.10 20.53 0.11
CA GLN A 25 -3.16 21.56 0.56
C GLN A 25 -1.83 21.47 -0.20
N CYS A 26 -1.30 20.26 -0.41
CA CYS A 26 -0.08 20.04 -1.20
C CYS A 26 -0.25 20.51 -2.65
N ILE A 27 -1.38 20.18 -3.28
CA ILE A 27 -1.72 20.66 -4.63
C ILE A 27 -1.77 22.19 -4.67
N LYS A 28 -2.43 22.82 -3.67
CA LYS A 28 -2.52 24.29 -3.57
C LYS A 28 -1.14 24.96 -3.40
N SER A 29 -0.19 24.28 -2.76
CA SER A 29 1.19 24.74 -2.61
C SER A 29 2.07 24.49 -3.86
N GLY A 30 1.52 23.95 -4.95
CA GLY A 30 2.25 23.72 -6.20
C GLY A 30 3.00 22.39 -6.27
N HIS A 31 2.66 21.43 -5.42
CA HIS A 31 3.17 20.06 -5.51
C HIS A 31 2.19 19.18 -6.29
N SER A 32 2.69 18.10 -6.88
CA SER A 32 1.87 17.02 -7.42
C SER A 32 1.84 15.89 -6.40
N VAL A 33 0.72 15.17 -6.31
CA VAL A 33 0.58 14.02 -5.40
C VAL A 33 0.20 12.79 -6.21
N LEU A 34 1.01 11.74 -6.10
CA LEU A 34 0.73 10.41 -6.60
C LEU A 34 0.28 9.54 -5.42
N VAL A 35 -0.83 8.84 -5.57
CA VAL A 35 -1.35 7.91 -4.55
C VAL A 35 -1.47 6.54 -5.18
N GLU A 36 -0.90 5.52 -4.54
CA GLU A 36 -1.10 4.15 -4.97
C GLU A 36 -2.58 3.75 -4.85
N HIS A 37 -3.10 3.05 -5.87
CA HIS A 37 -4.45 2.50 -5.88
C HIS A 37 -4.74 1.71 -4.59
N GLY A 38 -5.79 2.11 -3.88
CA GLY A 38 -6.21 1.44 -2.64
C GLY A 38 -5.38 1.78 -1.39
N ALA A 39 -4.39 2.69 -1.46
CA ALA A 39 -3.55 3.05 -0.31
C ALA A 39 -4.34 3.57 0.91
N GLY A 40 -5.46 4.27 0.66
CA GLY A 40 -6.29 4.83 1.72
C GLY A 40 -7.47 3.96 2.16
N VAL A 41 -7.74 2.84 1.48
CA VAL A 41 -9.01 2.10 1.67
C VAL A 41 -9.20 1.63 3.10
N ILE A 42 -8.14 1.09 3.72
CA ILE A 42 -8.19 0.61 5.12
C ILE A 42 -8.38 1.77 6.11
N ALA A 43 -7.94 2.98 5.73
CA ALA A 43 -8.12 4.22 6.47
C ALA A 43 -9.47 4.91 6.18
N ASN A 44 -10.38 4.28 5.43
CA ASN A 44 -11.67 4.82 4.96
C ASN A 44 -11.54 6.00 4.00
N PHE A 45 -10.48 6.04 3.19
CA PHE A 45 -10.34 6.97 2.08
C PHE A 45 -10.37 6.21 0.74
N THR A 46 -11.37 6.51 -0.08
CA THR A 46 -11.47 5.93 -1.43
C THR A 46 -10.55 6.65 -2.40
N ASP A 47 -10.16 5.97 -3.47
CA ASP A 47 -9.39 6.55 -4.55
C ASP A 47 -10.08 7.76 -5.19
N GLU A 48 -11.41 7.72 -5.30
CA GLU A 48 -12.22 8.84 -5.78
C GLU A 48 -12.02 10.09 -4.90
N GLN A 49 -11.97 9.94 -3.57
CA GLN A 49 -11.73 11.07 -2.67
C GLN A 49 -10.33 11.68 -2.87
N TYR A 50 -9.33 10.88 -3.23
CA TYR A 50 -8.00 11.37 -3.58
C TYR A 50 -8.02 12.10 -4.93
N GLN A 51 -8.69 11.55 -5.94
CA GLN A 51 -8.87 12.19 -7.25
C GLN A 51 -9.59 13.53 -7.13
N ASP A 52 -10.69 13.58 -6.38
CA ASP A 52 -11.45 14.81 -6.07
C ASP A 52 -10.60 15.86 -5.34
N SER A 53 -9.58 15.41 -4.62
CA SER A 53 -8.61 16.28 -3.94
C SER A 53 -7.45 16.73 -4.84
N GLY A 54 -7.38 16.22 -6.07
CA GLY A 54 -6.38 16.56 -7.08
C GLY A 54 -5.16 15.64 -7.13
N ALA A 55 -5.17 14.50 -6.45
CA ALA A 55 -4.12 13.48 -6.60
C ALA A 55 -4.33 12.64 -7.86
N GLU A 56 -3.22 12.13 -8.39
CA GLU A 56 -3.22 11.10 -9.43
C GLU A 56 -3.16 9.71 -8.80
N ILE A 57 -4.05 8.81 -9.22
CA ILE A 57 -4.06 7.42 -8.75
C ILE A 57 -3.14 6.58 -9.64
N VAL A 58 -2.20 5.88 -9.02
CA VAL A 58 -1.19 5.05 -9.68
C VAL A 58 -1.41 3.60 -9.30
N GLN A 59 -1.53 2.72 -10.30
CA GLN A 59 -1.92 1.31 -10.07
C GLN A 59 -0.85 0.42 -9.43
N SER A 60 0.36 0.93 -9.19
CA SER A 60 1.47 0.15 -8.66
C SER A 60 2.36 1.01 -7.78
N ALA A 61 2.70 0.49 -6.59
CA ALA A 61 3.69 1.08 -5.70
C ALA A 61 5.00 1.41 -6.44
N HIS A 62 5.50 0.48 -7.27
CA HIS A 62 6.75 0.67 -8.03
C HIS A 62 6.75 1.97 -8.86
N LYS A 63 5.64 2.26 -9.54
CA LYS A 63 5.52 3.48 -10.34
C LYS A 63 5.48 4.74 -9.48
N VAL A 64 4.98 4.67 -8.25
CA VAL A 64 5.03 5.78 -7.30
C VAL A 64 6.47 6.00 -6.84
N TRP A 65 7.18 4.93 -6.48
CA TRP A 65 8.60 4.97 -6.11
C TRP A 65 9.51 5.52 -7.21
N GLU A 66 9.23 5.21 -8.48
CA GLU A 66 10.02 5.67 -9.62
C GLU A 66 9.81 7.16 -9.93
N GLN A 67 8.59 7.67 -9.76
CA GLN A 67 8.21 9.03 -10.18
C GLN A 67 8.26 10.06 -9.05
N ALA A 68 8.14 9.65 -7.79
CA ALA A 68 8.06 10.58 -6.67
C ALA A 68 9.45 11.10 -6.26
N ASP A 69 9.53 12.41 -6.00
CA ASP A 69 10.71 13.03 -5.38
C ASP A 69 10.82 12.66 -3.89
N VAL A 70 9.67 12.42 -3.24
CA VAL A 70 9.59 12.02 -1.84
C VAL A 70 8.46 11.02 -1.64
N ILE A 71 8.70 9.99 -0.83
CA ILE A 71 7.72 8.95 -0.49
C ILE A 71 7.29 9.14 0.96
N LEU A 72 5.97 9.12 1.19
CA LEU A 72 5.37 9.18 2.51
C LEU A 72 4.82 7.81 2.90
N LYS A 73 5.28 7.32 4.06
CA LYS A 73 4.85 6.08 4.71
C LYS A 73 4.70 6.27 6.21
N ILE A 74 3.88 5.44 6.83
CA ILE A 74 3.71 5.39 8.28
C ILE A 74 4.78 4.49 8.92
N ARG A 75 4.98 3.30 8.34
CA ARG A 75 6.00 2.34 8.77
C ARG A 75 7.28 2.52 7.94
N PRO A 76 8.45 2.14 8.49
CA PRO A 76 9.67 2.05 7.70
C PRO A 76 9.44 1.20 6.43
N PRO A 77 10.16 1.46 5.33
CA PRO A 77 10.10 0.60 4.16
C PRO A 77 10.44 -0.84 4.54
N GLU A 78 9.56 -1.77 4.19
CA GLU A 78 9.74 -3.21 4.35
C GLU A 78 9.69 -3.80 2.94
N GLU A 79 10.50 -4.83 2.67
CA GLU A 79 10.34 -5.57 1.42
C GLU A 79 8.99 -6.31 1.47
N GLU A 80 8.26 -6.28 0.35
CA GLU A 80 7.06 -7.07 0.22
C GLU A 80 7.46 -8.55 0.21
N VAL A 81 7.35 -9.19 1.38
CA VAL A 81 7.52 -10.64 1.50
C VAL A 81 6.36 -11.24 0.72
N LYS A 82 6.65 -11.80 -0.46
CA LYS A 82 5.70 -12.68 -1.13
C LYS A 82 5.51 -13.87 -0.21
N GLU A 83 4.40 -13.91 0.52
CA GLU A 83 3.95 -15.13 1.16
C GLU A 83 3.84 -16.18 0.06
N ILE A 84 4.77 -17.12 0.07
CA ILE A 84 4.70 -18.33 -0.73
C ILE A 84 3.65 -19.15 -0.01
N GLU A 85 2.50 -19.39 -0.64
CA GLU A 85 1.56 -20.40 -0.16
C GLU A 85 2.29 -21.76 -0.24
N GLU A 86 2.98 -22.16 0.83
CA GLU A 86 3.44 -23.53 1.00
C GLU A 86 2.19 -24.39 1.15
N GLY A 87 1.85 -25.10 0.07
CA GLY A 87 0.75 -26.05 0.04
C GLY A 87 0.95 -27.10 1.13
N GLU A 88 -0.09 -27.29 1.94
CA GLU A 88 -0.22 -28.38 2.90
C GLU A 88 -0.18 -29.73 2.15
N GLU A 89 1.00 -30.33 2.02
CA GLU A 89 1.11 -31.78 1.86
C GLU A 89 1.15 -32.40 3.27
N GLU A 90 -0.04 -32.58 3.86
CA GLU A 90 -0.21 -33.54 4.96
C GLU A 90 0.09 -34.94 4.41
N GLU A 91 1.34 -35.38 4.58
CA GLU A 91 1.76 -36.76 4.35
C GLU A 91 1.03 -37.67 5.36
N ASN A 92 -0.06 -38.29 4.90
CA ASN A 92 -0.76 -39.38 5.54
C ASN A 92 0.20 -40.58 5.72
N LEU A 93 0.94 -40.59 6.83
CA LEU A 93 1.64 -41.78 7.34
C LEU A 93 0.70 -42.50 8.33
N GLU A 94 -0.32 -43.16 7.78
CA GLU A 94 -1.06 -44.16 8.53
C GLU A 94 -0.11 -45.30 8.91
N THR A 95 0.07 -45.41 10.22
CA THR A 95 0.91 -46.39 10.90
C THR A 95 0.41 -47.80 10.60
N GLY A 96 1.19 -48.56 9.84
CA GLY A 96 1.06 -50.01 9.75
C GLY A 96 1.29 -50.64 11.12
N ARG A 97 0.20 -50.95 11.83
CA ARG A 97 0.21 -51.83 13.00
C ARG A 97 0.61 -53.24 12.54
N HIS A 98 1.85 -53.60 12.84
CA HIS A 98 2.23 -54.98 13.09
C HIS A 98 1.69 -55.38 14.47
N GLU A 99 0.81 -56.39 14.49
CA GLU A 99 0.79 -57.57 15.38
C GLU A 99 -0.58 -58.28 15.29
#